data_AF-A0A351FQ20-F1
#
_entry.id   AF-A0A351FQ20-F1
#
_cell.length_a   1.000
_cell.length_b   1.000
_cell.length_c   1.000
_cell.angle_alpha   90.00
_cell.angle_beta   90.00
_cell.angle_gamma   90.00
#
_symmetry.space_group_name_H-M   'P 1'
#
loop_
_entity.id
_entity.type
_entity.pdbx_description
1 polymer ?
#
loop_
_entity_poly.entity_id
_entity_poly.type
_entity_poly.pdbx_seq_one_letter_code
_entity_poly.pdbx_strand_id
1 'polypeptide(L)'
;RESRPMVFASPATQIKINPSIRTSGVYRIVPQGFYITAQLVPGSRPEERLPAVKDIADSDIDDSSAADRSMSYFLRKNSGVGQSIVTVIPNNAAWQEFDPREGFTTQLSSDDTIVLRCNSVKGGGPQRMFCIDQATVTGPVYESWPPKTPFYTTYGKDIDASAGYEACQAILKRIAQKLFRRPVSDAEMQQVYTHAKKEFALGRSIYSGLQAGIRGMLCSPNFLYKQEGASGTLDEHAIAARMSYFLWNS
;
A
#
# COMPACT_ATOMS: atom_id res chain seq x y z
N ARG A 1 -1.19 -11.71 32.84
CA ARG A 1 -0.16 -10.70 33.12
C ARG A 1 0.22 -10.13 31.77
N GLU A 2 -0.39 -9.02 31.38
CA GLU A 2 -0.07 -8.38 30.09
C GLU A 2 1.42 -8.06 30.06
N SER A 3 2.09 -8.55 29.03
CA SER A 3 3.52 -8.36 28.80
C SER A 3 3.79 -6.86 28.66
N ARG A 4 4.34 -6.25 29.71
CA ARG A 4 4.78 -4.86 29.64
C ARG A 4 5.89 -4.75 28.59
N PRO A 5 5.77 -3.86 27.60
CA PRO A 5 6.76 -3.70 26.55
C PRO A 5 8.09 -3.22 27.13
N MET A 6 9.20 -3.70 26.57
CA MET A 6 10.54 -3.31 27.01
C MET A 6 10.77 -1.82 26.71
N VAL A 7 10.95 -1.02 27.75
CA VAL A 7 11.34 0.38 27.62
C VAL A 7 12.85 0.47 27.41
N PHE A 8 13.28 0.79 26.18
CA PHE A 8 14.69 0.88 25.83
C PHE A 8 15.28 2.21 26.32
N ALA A 9 16.17 2.15 27.33
CA ALA A 9 16.85 3.30 27.95
C ALA A 9 18.03 3.87 27.12
N SER A 10 18.04 3.69 25.80
CA SER A 10 19.16 4.13 24.95
C SER A 10 18.89 5.49 24.33
N PRO A 11 19.86 6.41 24.25
CA PRO A 11 19.71 7.62 23.44
C PRO A 11 19.50 7.20 21.99
N ALA A 12 18.28 7.41 21.50
CA ALA A 12 17.77 7.07 20.18
C ALA A 12 17.78 5.58 19.81
N THR A 13 16.70 4.88 20.17
CA THR A 13 16.38 3.58 19.60
C THR A 13 15.94 3.75 18.14
N GLN A 14 16.49 2.92 17.25
CA GLN A 14 16.09 2.83 15.86
C GLN A 14 15.26 1.56 15.63
N ILE A 15 14.14 1.70 14.96
CA ILE A 15 13.28 0.59 14.54
C ILE A 15 13.37 0.47 13.04
N LYS A 16 13.70 -0.72 12.55
CA LYS A 16 13.74 -1.02 11.11
C LYS A 16 12.44 -1.69 10.71
N ILE A 17 11.78 -1.13 9.71
CA ILE A 17 10.60 -1.71 9.08
C ILE A 17 11.01 -2.11 7.66
N ASN A 18 10.86 -3.40 7.36
CA ASN A 18 10.96 -3.90 6.00
C ASN A 18 9.54 -3.93 5.41
N PRO A 19 9.13 -2.91 4.64
CA PRO A 19 7.82 -2.88 4.02
C PRO A 19 7.66 -4.08 3.10
N SER A 20 6.64 -4.90 3.33
CA SER A 20 6.30 -6.06 2.48
C SER A 20 5.57 -5.61 1.21
N ILE A 21 6.12 -4.62 0.50
CA ILE A 21 5.52 -4.07 -0.72
C ILE A 21 6.10 -4.76 -1.96
N ARG A 22 5.25 -5.03 -2.96
CA ARG A 22 5.65 -5.70 -4.20
C ARG A 22 5.96 -4.74 -5.35
N THR A 23 5.39 -3.55 -5.31
CA THR A 23 5.45 -2.56 -6.39
C THR A 23 5.97 -1.24 -5.85
N SER A 24 6.86 -0.59 -6.59
CA SER A 24 7.33 0.74 -6.24
C SER A 24 6.20 1.77 -6.34
N GLY A 25 6.10 2.68 -5.38
CA GLY A 25 5.03 3.68 -5.32
C GLY A 25 5.12 4.58 -4.09
N VAL A 26 4.22 5.56 -3.99
CA VAL A 26 4.05 6.36 -2.78
C VAL A 26 3.19 5.56 -1.81
N TYR A 27 3.64 5.39 -0.56
CA TYR A 27 2.88 4.70 0.47
C TYR A 27 2.73 5.59 1.69
N ARG A 28 1.60 5.45 2.40
CA ARG A 28 1.37 6.04 3.70
C ARG A 28 1.73 5.02 4.78
N ILE A 29 2.54 5.45 5.74
CA ILE A 29 2.99 4.65 6.86
C ILE A 29 2.49 5.31 8.14
N VAL A 30 1.69 4.58 8.91
CA VAL A 30 1.13 5.06 10.18
C VAL A 30 1.58 4.10 11.29
N PRO A 31 2.53 4.51 12.16
CA PRO A 31 2.83 3.74 13.35
C PRO A 31 1.67 3.84 14.35
N GLN A 32 1.40 2.74 15.03
CA GLN A 32 0.41 2.64 16.09
C GLN A 32 1.10 2.19 17.37
N GLY A 33 0.64 2.72 18.49
CA GLY A 33 1.36 2.60 19.73
C GLY A 33 0.70 3.40 20.85
N PHE A 34 1.45 3.59 21.92
CA PHE A 34 1.02 4.26 23.13
C PHE A 34 2.15 5.15 23.65
N TYR A 35 1.81 6.08 24.53
CA TYR A 35 2.80 6.96 25.16
C TYR A 35 3.05 6.54 26.61
N ILE A 36 4.33 6.49 26.96
CA ILE A 36 4.77 6.37 28.36
C ILE A 36 5.49 7.64 28.77
N THR A 37 5.39 8.03 30.03
CA THR A 37 6.26 9.04 30.63
C THR A 37 7.30 8.34 31.48
N ALA A 38 8.58 8.64 31.29
CA ALA A 38 9.64 8.03 32.07
C ALA A 38 10.88 8.92 32.18
N GLN A 39 11.66 8.76 33.25
CA GLN A 39 12.90 9.49 33.47
C GLN A 39 14.11 8.66 33.02
N LEU A 40 14.90 9.19 32.08
CA LEU A 40 16.16 8.59 31.69
C LEU A 40 17.22 8.89 32.75
N VAL A 41 17.75 7.83 33.36
CA VAL A 41 18.90 7.92 34.26
C VAL A 41 20.15 7.55 33.46
N PRO A 42 21.03 8.51 33.11
CA PRO A 42 22.20 8.23 32.30
C PRO A 42 23.12 7.23 33.01
N GLY A 43 23.83 6.42 32.23
CA GLY A 43 24.85 5.53 32.79
C GLY A 43 26.00 6.33 33.40
N SER A 44 26.64 5.76 34.42
CA SER A 44 27.77 6.36 35.11
C SER A 44 28.90 5.33 35.18
N ARG A 45 30.05 5.63 34.56
CA ARG A 45 31.25 4.79 34.69
C ARG A 45 31.79 4.79 36.14
N PRO A 46 31.87 5.93 36.84
CA PRO A 46 32.30 5.95 38.24
C PRO A 46 31.42 5.12 39.19
N GLU A 47 30.11 5.05 38.91
CA GLU A 47 29.16 4.26 39.71
C GLU A 47 28.94 2.85 39.14
N GLU A 48 29.68 2.44 38.10
CA GLU A 48 29.49 1.19 37.34
C GLU A 48 28.03 0.91 36.95
N ARG A 49 27.28 1.98 36.63
CA ARG A 49 25.84 1.94 36.40
C ARG A 49 25.51 2.06 34.92
N LEU A 50 24.75 1.12 34.39
CA LEU A 50 24.20 1.21 33.03
C LEU A 50 23.09 2.27 32.95
N PRO A 51 22.85 2.85 31.76
CA PRO A 51 21.67 3.68 31.53
C PRO A 51 20.40 2.91 31.87
N ALA A 52 19.47 3.55 32.57
CA ALA A 52 18.21 2.94 32.99
C ALA A 52 17.05 3.93 32.84
N VAL A 53 15.82 3.41 32.75
CA VAL A 53 14.60 4.22 32.82
C VAL A 53 13.93 4.01 34.18
N LYS A 54 13.54 5.10 34.84
CA LYS A 54 12.77 5.11 36.10
C LYS A 54 11.46 5.86 35.93
N ASP A 55 10.56 5.72 36.92
CA ASP A 55 9.31 6.47 37.03
C ASP A 55 8.41 6.38 35.79
N ILE A 56 8.19 5.13 35.34
CA ILE A 56 7.33 4.83 34.19
C ILE A 56 5.87 5.00 34.61
N ALA A 57 5.17 5.93 33.96
CA ALA A 57 3.74 6.11 34.06
C ALA A 57 3.11 6.07 32.66
N ASP A 58 1.94 5.47 32.53
CA ASP A 58 1.18 5.51 31.29
C ASP A 58 0.58 6.92 31.14
N SER A 59 0.70 7.50 29.95
CA SER A 59 0.11 8.81 29.64
C SER A 59 -1.01 8.63 28.61
N ASP A 60 -2.17 9.23 28.87
CA ASP A 60 -3.32 9.15 27.96
C ASP A 60 -2.96 9.71 26.58
N ILE A 61 -3.44 9.04 25.53
CA ILE A 61 -3.12 9.36 24.12
C ILE A 61 -3.64 10.76 23.75
N ASP A 62 -4.65 11.30 24.43
CA ASP A 62 -5.30 12.57 24.07
C ASP A 62 -4.64 13.84 24.64
N ASP A 63 -3.59 13.73 25.46
CA ASP A 63 -2.92 14.92 25.98
C ASP A 63 -2.13 15.62 24.87
N SER A 64 -2.55 16.84 24.50
CA SER A 64 -2.16 17.56 23.29
C SER A 64 -0.98 18.51 23.56
N SER A 65 0.21 17.97 23.78
CA SER A 65 1.39 18.79 24.08
C SER A 65 2.24 19.02 22.82
N ALA A 66 2.73 20.24 22.57
CA ALA A 66 3.56 20.53 21.39
C ALA A 66 4.92 19.78 21.38
N ALA A 67 5.30 19.14 22.49
CA ALA A 67 6.46 18.26 22.60
C ALA A 67 6.21 16.85 21.99
N ASP A 68 4.99 16.57 21.53
CA ASP A 68 4.54 15.27 21.00
C ASP A 68 5.23 14.88 19.66
N ARG A 69 6.07 15.75 19.08
CA ARG A 69 6.76 15.59 17.78
C ARG A 69 8.00 14.69 17.81
N SER A 70 8.05 13.70 18.70
CA SER A 70 9.30 13.01 19.06
C SER A 70 9.77 11.93 18.07
N MET A 71 9.27 11.86 16.84
CA MET A 71 9.74 10.84 15.89
C MET A 71 10.23 11.41 14.57
N SER A 72 11.31 10.81 14.09
CA SER A 72 11.84 11.04 12.76
C SER A 72 11.97 9.72 12.01
N TYR A 73 11.89 9.77 10.69
CA TYR A 73 12.17 8.63 9.83
C TYR A 73 13.21 8.95 8.77
N PHE A 74 13.89 7.91 8.30
CA PHE A 74 14.78 7.96 7.16
C PHE A 74 14.56 6.73 6.28
N LEU A 75 14.60 6.94 4.96
CA LEU A 75 14.43 5.90 3.98
C LEU A 75 15.79 5.36 3.54
N ARG A 76 16.04 4.08 3.78
CA ARG A 76 17.21 3.38 3.26
C ARG A 76 16.85 2.66 1.96
N LYS A 77 17.48 3.06 0.86
CA LYS A 77 17.47 2.31 -0.40
C LYS A 77 18.48 1.16 -0.28
N ASN A 78 18.06 -0.10 -0.21
CA ASN A 78 19.00 -1.22 -0.15
C ASN A 78 19.54 -1.57 -1.54
N SER A 79 20.20 -0.62 -2.20
CA SER A 79 20.92 -0.88 -3.46
C SER A 79 22.39 -1.26 -3.22
N GLY A 80 22.67 -2.11 -2.22
CA GLY A 80 24.04 -2.49 -1.88
C GLY A 80 24.16 -3.48 -0.71
N VAL A 81 24.94 -4.55 -0.94
CA VAL A 81 25.26 -5.58 0.04
C VAL A 81 26.08 -4.97 1.19
N GLY A 82 25.71 -5.26 2.45
CA GLY A 82 26.69 -5.26 3.56
C GLY A 82 26.74 -4.09 4.55
N GLN A 83 25.81 -3.13 4.57
CA GLN A 83 25.83 -2.11 5.63
C GLN A 83 24.97 -2.49 6.84
N SER A 84 25.62 -3.03 7.88
CA SER A 84 25.04 -3.21 9.21
C SER A 84 24.90 -1.85 9.88
N ILE A 85 23.67 -1.46 10.22
CA ILE A 85 23.40 -0.27 11.05
C ILE A 85 23.71 -0.66 12.48
N VAL A 86 24.97 -0.48 12.87
CA VAL A 86 25.37 -0.32 14.28
C VAL A 86 25.86 1.11 14.53
N THR A 87 26.08 1.90 13.47
CA THR A 87 26.61 3.25 13.60
C THR A 87 25.48 4.26 13.70
N VAL A 88 25.51 5.01 14.80
CA VAL A 88 24.72 6.22 15.07
C VAL A 88 24.74 7.10 13.83
N ILE A 89 23.64 7.13 13.07
CA ILE A 89 23.49 8.06 11.96
C ILE A 89 23.31 9.45 12.61
N PRO A 90 24.25 10.39 12.43
CA PRO A 90 24.13 11.71 13.02
C PRO A 90 22.90 12.44 12.45
N ASN A 91 22.51 13.55 13.08
CA ASN A 91 21.40 14.43 12.67
C ASN A 91 21.54 15.02 11.24
N ASN A 92 22.54 14.60 10.46
CA ASN A 92 22.82 15.05 9.09
C ASN A 92 22.30 14.11 8.00
N ALA A 93 21.74 12.94 8.35
CA ALA A 93 20.91 12.22 7.38
C ALA A 93 19.60 12.98 7.16
N ALA A 94 19.01 12.86 5.98
CA ALA A 94 17.75 13.51 5.59
C ALA A 94 16.54 12.96 6.36
N TRP A 95 16.59 13.01 7.69
CA TRP A 95 15.51 12.67 8.59
C TRP A 95 14.37 13.65 8.38
N GLN A 96 13.15 13.13 8.34
CA GLN A 96 11.94 13.94 8.29
C GLN A 96 11.18 13.74 9.59
N GLU A 97 10.85 14.83 10.27
CA GLU A 97 9.98 14.82 11.45
C GLU A 97 8.53 14.60 11.01
N PHE A 98 7.77 13.86 11.80
CA PHE A 98 6.37 13.59 11.54
C PHE A 98 5.60 13.36 12.85
N ASP A 99 4.29 13.55 12.81
CA ASP A 99 3.42 13.16 13.91
C ASP A 99 3.12 11.65 13.82
N PRO A 100 3.45 10.83 14.85
CA PRO A 100 3.08 9.41 14.87
C PRO A 100 1.62 9.12 14.55
N ARG A 101 0.70 9.97 15.03
CA ARG A 101 -0.76 9.78 14.90
C ARG A 101 -1.21 9.94 13.45
N GLU A 102 -0.57 10.86 12.72
CA GLU A 102 -0.87 11.11 11.30
C GLU A 102 -0.04 10.21 10.37
N GLY A 103 1.14 9.77 10.83
CA GLY A 103 2.10 9.04 10.03
C GLY A 103 2.80 9.92 9.00
N PHE A 104 3.35 9.30 7.96
CA PHE A 104 4.03 10.00 6.87
C PHE A 104 3.82 9.28 5.54
N THR A 105 4.08 9.99 4.44
CA THR A 105 4.05 9.43 3.09
C THR A 105 5.44 9.45 2.48
N THR A 106 5.85 8.35 1.84
CA THR A 106 7.15 8.30 1.15
C THR A 106 7.14 7.35 -0.04
N GLN A 107 8.07 7.57 -0.97
CA GLN A 107 8.26 6.73 -2.15
C GLN A 107 9.10 5.50 -1.79
N LEU A 108 8.48 4.32 -1.83
CA LEU A 108 9.12 3.05 -1.49
C LEU A 108 9.29 2.15 -2.72
N SER A 109 10.33 1.33 -2.70
CA SER A 109 10.58 0.17 -3.57
C SER A 109 10.54 -1.13 -2.76
N SER A 110 10.44 -2.30 -3.41
CA SER A 110 10.36 -3.61 -2.73
C SER A 110 11.53 -3.89 -1.78
N ASP A 111 12.69 -3.30 -2.07
CA ASP A 111 13.92 -3.57 -1.36
C ASP A 111 14.24 -2.45 -0.35
N ASP A 112 13.40 -1.42 -0.24
CA ASP A 112 13.67 -0.32 0.68
C ASP A 112 13.41 -0.74 2.13
N THR A 113 14.20 -0.21 3.06
CA THR A 113 13.95 -0.33 4.51
C THR A 113 13.66 1.05 5.08
N ILE A 114 12.61 1.15 5.89
CA ILE A 114 12.31 2.37 6.65
C ILE A 114 12.99 2.26 7.99
N VAL A 115 13.71 3.30 8.40
CA VAL A 115 14.27 3.42 9.74
C VAL A 115 13.49 4.49 10.48
N LEU A 116 12.79 4.11 11.54
CA LEU A 116 12.15 5.03 12.47
C LEU A 116 13.07 5.27 13.67
N ARG A 117 13.09 6.50 14.16
CA ARG A 117 13.86 6.89 15.34
C ARG A 117 12.98 7.72 16.26
N CYS A 118 12.95 7.33 17.53
CA CYS A 118 12.45 8.21 18.57
C CYS A 118 13.54 9.24 18.89
N ASN A 119 13.26 10.50 18.62
CA ASN A 119 14.12 11.64 18.92
C ASN A 119 14.23 11.80 20.45
N SER A 120 15.46 11.96 20.93
CA SER A 120 15.74 12.25 22.34
C SER A 120 15.28 13.66 22.68
N VAL A 121 14.53 13.81 23.77
CA VAL A 121 14.19 15.12 24.31
C VAL A 121 15.37 15.60 25.18
N LYS A 122 15.79 16.85 24.99
CA LYS A 122 16.94 17.44 25.70
C LYS A 122 16.49 17.96 27.07
N GLY A 123 16.41 17.11 28.09
CA GLY A 123 16.06 17.53 29.46
C GLY A 123 16.21 16.42 30.50
N GLY A 124 16.61 16.75 31.73
CA GLY A 124 16.85 15.76 32.81
C GLY A 124 15.61 15.30 33.59
N GLY A 125 14.41 15.74 33.22
CA GLY A 125 13.14 15.38 33.87
C GLY A 125 12.46 14.16 33.25
N PRO A 126 11.30 13.73 33.79
CA PRO A 126 10.44 12.75 33.15
C PRO A 126 10.04 13.19 31.75
N GLN A 127 10.11 12.27 30.78
CA GLN A 127 9.86 12.56 29.37
C GLN A 127 8.82 11.61 28.80
N ARG A 128 7.91 12.16 28.00
CA ARG A 128 6.96 11.37 27.23
C ARG A 128 7.65 10.74 26.03
N MET A 129 7.52 9.43 25.87
CA MET A 129 8.11 8.62 24.81
C MET A 129 7.00 7.87 24.08
N PHE A 130 7.03 7.91 22.75
CA PHE A 130 6.14 7.08 21.94
C PHE A 130 6.71 5.67 21.78
N CYS A 131 5.93 4.67 22.16
CA CYS A 131 6.24 3.26 21.98
C CYS A 131 5.43 2.71 20.81
N ILE A 132 6.11 2.17 19.81
CA ILE A 132 5.47 1.55 18.64
C ILE A 132 5.13 0.10 18.97
N ASP A 133 3.86 -0.26 18.77
CA ASP A 133 3.36 -1.64 18.83
C ASP A 133 3.35 -2.26 17.44
N GLN A 134 2.72 -1.57 16.48
CA GLN A 134 2.66 -2.00 15.07
C GLN A 134 2.79 -0.81 14.12
N ALA A 135 3.04 -1.07 12.84
CA ALA A 135 3.04 -0.04 11.81
C ALA A 135 2.28 -0.52 10.58
N THR A 136 1.34 0.29 10.11
CA THR A 136 0.50 -0.03 8.95
C THR A 136 1.01 0.71 7.74
N VAL A 137 1.26 -0.03 6.66
CA VAL A 137 1.63 0.52 5.34
C VAL A 137 0.42 0.40 4.43
N THR A 138 -0.12 1.54 3.98
CA THR A 138 -1.26 1.63 3.06
C THR A 138 -0.86 2.33 1.77
N GLY A 139 -1.32 1.79 0.63
CA GLY A 139 -1.06 2.39 -0.66
C GLY A 139 -1.14 1.40 -1.83
N PRO A 140 -0.73 1.84 -3.02
CA PRO A 140 -0.14 3.16 -3.30
C PRO A 140 -1.12 4.32 -3.07
N VAL A 141 -0.59 5.43 -2.56
CA VAL A 141 -1.30 6.71 -2.42
C VAL A 141 -1.21 7.44 -3.75
N TYR A 142 -2.34 7.95 -4.22
CA TYR A 142 -2.43 8.71 -5.47
C TYR A 142 -2.74 10.18 -5.18
N GLU A 143 -2.05 11.10 -5.84
CA GLU A 143 -2.28 12.56 -5.68
C GLU A 143 -3.67 13.00 -6.15
N SER A 144 -4.24 12.27 -7.11
CA SER A 144 -5.58 12.53 -7.63
C SER A 144 -6.34 11.21 -7.74
N TRP A 145 -7.63 11.28 -7.42
CA TRP A 145 -8.56 10.17 -7.60
C TRP A 145 -9.62 10.55 -8.63
N PRO A 146 -9.88 9.71 -9.65
CA PRO A 146 -9.19 8.44 -9.96
C PRO A 146 -7.75 8.64 -10.45
N PRO A 147 -6.86 7.65 -10.24
CA PRO A 147 -5.47 7.77 -10.67
C PRO A 147 -5.34 7.77 -12.21
N LYS A 148 -4.39 8.56 -12.72
CA LYS A 148 -4.05 8.64 -14.15
C LYS A 148 -3.32 7.38 -14.63
N THR A 149 -4.03 6.27 -14.69
CA THR A 149 -3.53 5.00 -15.25
C THR A 149 -3.87 4.91 -16.74
N PRO A 150 -3.10 4.15 -17.56
CA PRO A 150 -3.48 3.89 -18.95
C PRO A 150 -4.88 3.30 -19.10
N PHE A 151 -5.33 2.52 -18.11
CA PHE A 151 -6.68 1.99 -18.06
C PHE A 151 -7.70 3.13 -17.90
N TYR A 152 -7.52 4.00 -16.91
CA TYR A 152 -8.41 5.13 -16.67
C TYR A 152 -8.43 6.08 -17.86
N THR A 153 -7.29 6.42 -18.46
CA THR A 153 -7.25 7.32 -19.61
C THR A 153 -7.96 6.72 -20.84
N THR A 154 -7.96 5.40 -21.00
CA THR A 154 -8.56 4.71 -22.17
C THR A 154 -10.04 4.43 -22.01
N TYR A 155 -10.47 4.05 -20.80
CA TYR A 155 -11.84 3.55 -20.55
C TYR A 155 -12.62 4.37 -19.52
N GLY A 156 -11.93 5.11 -18.65
CA GLY A 156 -12.53 5.77 -17.48
C GLY A 156 -12.66 7.28 -17.58
N LYS A 157 -11.84 7.95 -18.40
CA LYS A 157 -11.71 9.41 -18.43
C LYS A 157 -13.02 10.14 -18.70
N ASP A 158 -13.82 9.58 -19.60
CA ASP A 158 -15.08 10.19 -20.07
C ASP A 158 -16.30 9.61 -19.34
N ILE A 159 -16.08 8.81 -18.27
CA ILE A 159 -17.16 8.27 -17.46
C ILE A 159 -17.65 9.37 -16.51
N ASP A 160 -18.92 9.72 -16.65
CA ASP A 160 -19.65 10.41 -15.60
C ASP A 160 -20.05 9.39 -14.50
N ALA A 161 -19.72 9.68 -13.24
CA ALA A 161 -20.10 8.85 -12.10
C ALA A 161 -21.62 8.74 -11.93
N SER A 162 -22.38 9.71 -12.45
CA SER A 162 -23.84 9.69 -12.48
C SER A 162 -24.43 8.96 -13.69
N ALA A 163 -23.59 8.50 -14.62
CA ALA A 163 -24.03 7.80 -15.81
C ALA A 163 -24.79 6.52 -15.46
N GLY A 164 -25.86 6.27 -16.22
CA GLY A 164 -26.63 5.04 -16.12
C GLY A 164 -25.84 3.80 -16.49
N TYR A 165 -26.42 2.64 -16.21
CA TYR A 165 -25.81 1.33 -16.45
C TYR A 165 -25.43 1.08 -17.92
N GLU A 166 -26.08 1.73 -18.89
CA GLU A 166 -25.77 1.63 -20.32
C GLU A 166 -24.31 2.01 -20.64
N ALA A 167 -23.75 3.02 -19.96
CA ALA A 167 -22.35 3.39 -20.11
C ALA A 167 -21.42 2.25 -19.65
N CYS A 168 -21.82 1.52 -18.60
CA CYS A 168 -21.09 0.33 -18.12
C CYS A 168 -21.05 -0.75 -19.21
N GLN A 169 -22.18 -1.03 -19.86
CA GLN A 169 -22.27 -2.06 -20.91
C GLN A 169 -21.38 -1.75 -22.10
N ALA A 170 -21.39 -0.51 -22.59
CA ALA A 170 -20.54 -0.09 -23.71
C ALA A 170 -19.05 -0.29 -23.42
N ILE A 171 -18.60 0.08 -22.22
CA ILE A 171 -17.21 -0.08 -21.79
C ILE A 171 -16.86 -1.57 -21.63
N LEU A 172 -17.73 -2.35 -20.99
CA LEU A 172 -17.53 -3.80 -20.82
C LEU A 172 -17.40 -4.50 -22.17
N LYS A 173 -18.23 -4.16 -23.17
CA LYS A 173 -18.14 -4.71 -24.53
C LYS A 173 -16.80 -4.39 -25.20
N ARG A 174 -16.35 -3.13 -25.10
CA ARG A 174 -15.05 -2.68 -25.65
C ARG A 174 -13.88 -3.41 -24.98
N ILE A 175 -13.96 -3.63 -23.66
CA ILE A 175 -12.94 -4.39 -22.92
C ILE A 175 -12.99 -5.88 -23.31
N ALA A 176 -14.18 -6.46 -23.42
CA ALA A 176 -14.38 -7.87 -23.77
C ALA A 176 -13.74 -8.23 -25.11
N GLN A 177 -13.92 -7.39 -26.13
CA GLN A 177 -13.30 -7.58 -27.45
C GLN A 177 -11.77 -7.68 -27.37
N LYS A 178 -11.15 -6.92 -26.47
CA LYS A 178 -9.69 -6.99 -26.25
C LYS A 178 -9.28 -8.16 -25.38
N LEU A 179 -10.02 -8.46 -24.31
CA LEU A 179 -9.71 -9.56 -23.39
C LEU A 179 -9.87 -10.92 -24.09
N PHE A 180 -10.98 -11.13 -24.79
CA PHE A 180 -11.27 -12.37 -25.50
C PHE A 180 -10.57 -12.44 -26.87
N ARG A 181 -9.97 -11.32 -27.32
CA ARG A 181 -9.19 -11.23 -28.57
C ARG A 181 -9.98 -11.65 -29.80
N ARG A 182 -11.28 -11.35 -29.82
CA ARG A 182 -12.21 -11.63 -30.91
C ARG A 182 -13.43 -10.71 -30.84
N PRO A 183 -14.22 -10.59 -31.92
CA PRO A 183 -15.56 -10.01 -31.84
C PRO A 183 -16.42 -10.77 -30.81
N VAL A 184 -17.15 -10.02 -30.00
CA VAL A 184 -18.03 -10.56 -28.94
C VAL A 184 -19.46 -10.13 -29.22
N SER A 185 -20.37 -11.09 -29.25
CA SER A 185 -21.80 -10.85 -29.46
C SER A 185 -22.48 -10.35 -28.17
N ASP A 186 -23.62 -9.69 -28.33
CA ASP A 186 -24.40 -9.24 -27.16
C ASP A 186 -24.96 -10.41 -26.35
N ALA A 187 -25.26 -11.53 -27.00
CA ALA A 187 -25.70 -12.75 -26.33
C ALA A 187 -24.63 -13.30 -25.36
N GLU A 188 -23.37 -13.30 -25.77
CA GLU A 188 -22.25 -13.76 -24.92
C GLU A 188 -22.02 -12.82 -23.74
N MET A 189 -22.22 -11.52 -23.93
CA MET A 189 -22.07 -10.54 -22.87
C MET A 189 -23.21 -10.54 -21.86
N GLN A 190 -24.34 -11.20 -22.15
CA GLN A 190 -25.53 -11.15 -21.30
C GLN A 190 -25.27 -11.61 -19.87
N GLN A 191 -24.44 -12.64 -19.67
CA GLN A 191 -24.06 -13.09 -18.33
C GLN A 191 -23.21 -12.05 -17.58
N VAL A 192 -22.23 -11.46 -18.28
CA VAL A 192 -21.37 -10.40 -17.74
C VAL A 192 -22.21 -9.18 -17.36
N TYR A 193 -23.12 -8.75 -18.24
CA TYR A 193 -24.00 -7.63 -17.98
C TYR A 193 -24.93 -7.90 -16.81
N THR A 194 -25.54 -9.08 -16.75
CA THR A 194 -26.43 -9.44 -15.64
C THR A 194 -25.71 -9.36 -14.29
N HIS A 195 -24.47 -9.83 -14.21
CA HIS A 195 -23.68 -9.75 -12.99
C HIS A 195 -23.27 -8.30 -12.67
N ALA A 196 -22.75 -7.57 -13.65
CA ALA A 196 -22.36 -6.17 -13.50
C ALA A 196 -23.55 -5.27 -13.09
N LYS A 197 -24.76 -5.53 -13.61
CA LYS A 197 -25.97 -4.77 -13.28
C LYS A 197 -26.38 -4.95 -11.82
N LYS A 198 -26.22 -6.15 -11.27
CA LYS A 198 -26.49 -6.43 -9.85
C LYS A 198 -25.54 -5.62 -8.95
N GLU A 199 -24.24 -5.65 -9.23
CA GLU A 199 -23.25 -4.90 -8.45
C GLU A 199 -23.33 -3.39 -8.65
N PHE A 200 -23.75 -2.93 -9.84
CA PHE A 200 -24.10 -1.53 -10.08
C PHE A 200 -25.24 -1.08 -9.17
N ALA A 201 -26.32 -1.87 -9.08
CA ALA A 201 -27.47 -1.54 -8.24
C ALA A 201 -27.13 -1.52 -6.74
N LEU A 202 -26.31 -2.47 -6.28
CA LEU A 202 -25.85 -2.54 -4.89
C LEU A 202 -24.90 -1.40 -4.52
N GLY A 203 -23.87 -1.16 -5.33
CA GLY A 203 -22.86 -0.12 -5.09
C GLY A 203 -23.28 1.28 -5.50
N ARG A 204 -24.42 1.43 -6.20
CA ARG A 204 -24.92 2.69 -6.81
C ARG A 204 -23.84 3.44 -7.60
N SER A 205 -22.98 2.69 -8.29
CA SER A 205 -21.83 3.26 -8.97
C SER A 205 -21.50 2.47 -10.25
N ILE A 206 -21.18 3.18 -11.32
CA ILE A 206 -20.65 2.56 -12.54
C ILE A 206 -19.36 1.78 -12.28
N TYR A 207 -18.55 2.22 -11.31
CA TYR A 207 -17.29 1.57 -10.97
C TYR A 207 -17.48 0.18 -10.36
N SER A 208 -18.51 -0.01 -9.51
CA SER A 208 -18.81 -1.35 -8.95
C SER A 208 -19.26 -2.31 -10.05
N GLY A 209 -20.12 -1.85 -10.96
CA GLY A 209 -20.55 -2.62 -12.13
C GLY A 209 -19.39 -2.99 -13.06
N LEU A 210 -18.51 -2.02 -13.37
CA LEU A 210 -17.31 -2.27 -14.19
C LEU A 210 -16.38 -3.28 -13.52
N GLN A 211 -16.10 -3.11 -12.23
CA GLN A 211 -15.23 -4.02 -11.48
C GLN A 211 -15.77 -5.45 -11.53
N ALA A 212 -17.07 -5.64 -11.28
CA ALA A 212 -17.71 -6.93 -11.33
C ALA A 212 -17.68 -7.56 -12.73
N GLY A 213 -18.01 -6.78 -13.77
CA GLY A 213 -17.99 -7.24 -15.15
C GLY A 213 -16.58 -7.63 -15.61
N ILE A 214 -15.58 -6.79 -15.32
CA ILE A 214 -14.17 -7.06 -15.66
C ILE A 214 -13.67 -8.31 -14.94
N ARG A 215 -13.96 -8.45 -13.63
CA ARG A 215 -13.60 -9.65 -12.87
C ARG A 215 -14.24 -10.90 -13.47
N GLY A 216 -15.52 -10.84 -13.81
CA GLY A 216 -16.23 -11.93 -14.47
C GLY A 216 -15.58 -12.34 -15.79
N MET A 217 -15.20 -11.37 -16.63
CA MET A 217 -14.49 -11.64 -17.89
C MET A 217 -13.12 -12.28 -17.68
N LEU A 218 -12.32 -11.76 -16.74
CA LEU A 218 -10.98 -12.30 -16.41
C LEU A 218 -11.01 -13.71 -15.81
N CYS A 219 -12.14 -14.10 -15.20
CA CYS A 219 -12.34 -15.46 -14.69
C CYS A 219 -13.08 -16.37 -15.68
N SER A 220 -13.46 -15.87 -16.86
CA SER A 220 -14.27 -16.64 -17.81
C SER A 220 -13.41 -17.56 -18.69
N PRO A 221 -13.98 -18.70 -19.16
CA PRO A 221 -13.31 -19.56 -20.15
C PRO A 221 -12.90 -18.81 -21.42
N ASN A 222 -13.66 -17.81 -21.86
CA ASN A 222 -13.36 -17.00 -23.04
C ASN A 222 -12.07 -16.17 -22.91
N PHE A 223 -11.61 -15.92 -21.69
CA PHE A 223 -10.32 -15.27 -21.43
C PHE A 223 -9.22 -16.30 -21.12
N LEU A 224 -9.54 -17.30 -20.29
CA LEU A 224 -8.57 -18.28 -19.80
C LEU A 224 -8.12 -19.26 -20.89
N TYR A 225 -9.01 -19.61 -21.82
CA TYR A 225 -8.73 -20.54 -22.90
C TYR A 225 -8.79 -19.85 -24.26
N LYS A 226 -7.96 -20.33 -25.19
CA LYS A 226 -8.12 -19.98 -26.59
C LYS A 226 -9.34 -20.71 -27.11
N GLN A 227 -10.30 -19.94 -27.60
CA GLN A 227 -11.45 -20.50 -28.29
C GLN A 227 -11.07 -20.71 -29.75
N GLU A 228 -10.91 -21.97 -30.15
CA GLU A 228 -10.48 -22.34 -31.51
C GLU A 228 -11.65 -22.78 -32.40
N GLY A 229 -12.86 -22.33 -32.10
CA GLY A 229 -14.10 -22.74 -32.76
C GLY A 229 -14.81 -23.90 -32.03
N ALA A 230 -16.10 -24.09 -32.33
CA ALA A 230 -16.83 -25.29 -31.94
C ALA A 230 -16.39 -26.47 -32.83
N SER A 231 -16.61 -27.71 -32.36
CA SER A 231 -16.30 -28.92 -33.16
C SER A 231 -16.94 -28.81 -34.55
N GLY A 232 -16.12 -28.69 -35.61
CA GLY A 232 -16.58 -28.40 -36.97
C GLY A 232 -15.57 -27.59 -37.79
N THR A 233 -16.04 -27.05 -38.91
CA THR A 233 -15.25 -26.18 -39.81
C THR A 233 -14.90 -24.87 -39.10
N LEU A 234 -13.62 -24.51 -39.13
CA LEU A 234 -13.12 -23.28 -38.50
C LEU A 234 -13.62 -22.05 -39.25
N ASP A 235 -14.02 -21.02 -38.52
CA ASP A 235 -14.26 -19.70 -39.12
C ASP A 235 -12.94 -18.99 -39.47
N GLU A 236 -13.03 -17.97 -40.33
CA GLU A 236 -11.87 -17.21 -40.81
C GLU A 236 -11.06 -16.58 -39.67
N HIS A 237 -11.73 -16.15 -38.58
CA HIS A 237 -11.06 -15.56 -37.43
C HIS A 237 -10.27 -16.61 -36.65
N ALA A 238 -10.81 -17.82 -36.48
CA ALA A 238 -10.15 -18.95 -35.84
C ALA A 238 -8.93 -19.40 -36.65
N ILE A 239 -9.02 -19.43 -37.98
CA ILE A 239 -7.88 -19.70 -38.88
C ILE A 239 -6.80 -18.62 -38.71
N ALA A 240 -7.16 -17.34 -38.79
CA ALA A 240 -6.23 -16.23 -38.63
C ALA A 240 -5.55 -16.23 -37.25
N ALA A 241 -6.31 -16.51 -36.18
CA ALA A 241 -5.78 -16.63 -34.83
C ALA A 241 -4.77 -17.77 -34.71
N ARG A 242 -5.08 -18.95 -35.27
CA ARG A 242 -4.15 -20.10 -35.30
C ARG A 242 -2.86 -19.78 -36.06
N MET A 243 -2.97 -19.15 -37.23
CA MET A 243 -1.80 -18.73 -38.01
C MET A 243 -0.95 -17.70 -37.27
N SER A 244 -1.57 -16.71 -36.62
CA SER A 244 -0.85 -15.71 -35.83
C SER A 244 -0.04 -16.36 -34.71
N TYR A 245 -0.62 -17.31 -33.98
CA TYR A 245 0.13 -18.04 -32.96
C TYR A 245 1.19 -18.98 -33.52
N PHE A 246 0.93 -19.62 -34.66
CA PHE A 246 1.94 -20.42 -35.35
C PHE A 246 3.16 -19.58 -35.74
N LEU A 247 2.94 -18.37 -36.27
CA LEU A 247 4.01 -17.46 -36.71
C LEU A 247 4.73 -16.75 -35.56
N TRP A 248 4.06 -16.52 -34.43
CA TRP A 248 4.64 -15.78 -33.30
C TRP A 248 5.28 -16.68 -32.23
N ASN A 249 5.12 -17.99 -32.35
CA ASN A 249 5.67 -18.97 -31.44
C ASN A 249 6.84 -19.75 -32.07
N SER A 250 7.66 -19.06 -32.88
CA SER A 250 8.95 -19.51 -33.43
C SER A 250 10.12 -18.83 -32.74
#